data_AF-A0A7K3YZE7-F1
#
_entry.id   AF-A0A7K3YZE7-F1
#
_cell.length_a   1.000
_cell.length_b   1.000
_cell.length_c   1.000
_cell.angle_alpha   90.00
_cell.angle_beta   90.00
_cell.angle_gamma   90.00
#
_symmetry.space_group_name_H-M   'P 1'
#
loop_
_entity.id
_entity.type
_entity.pdbx_description
1 polymer ?
#
loop_
_entity_poly.entity_id
_entity_poly.type
_entity_poly.pdbx_seq_one_letter_code
_entity_poly.pdbx_strand_id
1 'polypeptide(L)' 'MRTDVVRKGRLKDARSKEVMQFLSSMQADRQIANADILVDIAHVLMLNKQKINNREVTGQILSVLMDLHRNGVPEEVFD' A
#
# COMPACT_ATOMS: atom_id res chain seq x y z
N MET A 1 0.26 -0.46 -16.69
CA MET A 1 0.60 -1.80 -16.19
C MET A 1 2.01 -1.73 -15.58
N ARG A 2 2.15 -1.86 -14.26
CA ARG A 2 3.45 -1.79 -13.55
C ARG A 2 4.39 -2.86 -14.13
N THR A 3 5.55 -2.45 -14.62
CA THR A 3 6.56 -3.34 -15.18
C THR A 3 7.12 -4.25 -14.08
N ASP A 4 6.86 -5.56 -14.18
CA ASP A 4 7.33 -6.58 -13.24
C ASP A 4 8.87 -6.66 -13.28
N VAL A 5 9.52 -5.99 -12.34
CA VAL A 5 10.98 -5.78 -12.30
C VAL A 5 11.75 -7.10 -12.20
N VAL A 6 11.10 -8.16 -11.72
CA VAL A 6 11.66 -9.51 -11.53
C VAL A 6 11.73 -10.28 -12.84
N ARG A 7 10.89 -9.95 -13.83
CA ARG A 7 10.75 -10.72 -15.08
C ARG A 7 11.50 -10.06 -16.24
N LYS A 8 12.81 -9.89 -16.10
CA LYS A 8 13.70 -9.53 -17.23
C LYS A 8 14.46 -10.77 -17.71
N GLY A 9 14.32 -11.15 -18.97
CA GLY A 9 15.08 -12.23 -19.60
C GLY A 9 14.33 -13.56 -19.76
N ARG A 10 14.63 -14.57 -18.93
CA ARG A 10 14.14 -15.97 -19.09
C ARG A 10 12.66 -16.17 -18.75
N LEU A 11 12.08 -15.26 -17.97
CA LEU A 11 10.67 -15.30 -17.57
C LEU A 11 9.90 -14.31 -18.45
N LYS A 12 9.64 -14.67 -19.71
CA LYS A 12 8.99 -13.78 -20.70
C LYS A 12 7.47 -13.72 -20.53
N ASP A 13 6.88 -14.81 -20.07
CA ASP A 13 5.42 -14.93 -19.97
C ASP A 13 4.89 -14.36 -18.65
N ALA A 14 3.60 -14.03 -18.63
CA ALA A 14 2.91 -13.63 -17.43
C ALA A 14 3.02 -14.70 -16.33
N ARG A 15 3.01 -14.25 -15.07
CA ARG A 15 3.01 -15.13 -13.91
C ARG A 15 1.68 -15.88 -13.91
N SER A 16 1.70 -17.20 -13.74
CA SER A 16 0.44 -17.96 -13.64
C SER A 16 -0.32 -17.50 -12.39
N LYS A 17 -1.64 -17.68 -12.37
CA LYS A 17 -2.46 -17.29 -11.22
C LYS A 17 -2.01 -18.00 -9.95
N GLU A 18 -1.63 -19.27 -10.07
CA GLU A 18 -1.17 -20.11 -8.98
C GLU A 18 0.12 -19.57 -8.37
N VAL A 19 1.08 -19.15 -9.21
CA VAL A 19 2.34 -18.56 -8.74
C VAL A 19 2.11 -17.17 -8.13
N MET A 20 1.18 -16.37 -8.67
CA MET A 20 0.82 -15.08 -8.06
C MET A 20 0.20 -15.27 -6.68
N GLN A 21 -0.74 -16.20 -6.55
CA GLN A 21 -1.41 -16.49 -5.30
C GLN A 21 -0.43 -17.07 -4.26
N PHE A 22 0.45 -17.99 -4.68
CA PHE A 22 1.47 -18.58 -3.79
C PHE A 22 2.45 -17.55 -3.23
N LEU A 23 2.79 -16.51 -4.02
CA LEU A 23 3.72 -15.46 -3.61
C LEU A 23 3.02 -14.27 -2.92
N SER A 24 1.69 -14.27 -2.84
CA SER A 24 0.94 -13.18 -2.24
C SER A 24 0.97 -13.24 -0.72
N SER A 25 1.29 -12.12 -0.07
CA SER A 25 1.15 -11.93 1.37
C SER A 25 -0.19 -11.30 1.75
N MET A 26 -1.07 -10.98 0.80
CA MET A 26 -2.25 -10.15 1.03
C MET A 26 -3.16 -10.66 2.17
N GLN A 27 -3.27 -11.98 2.35
CA GLN A 27 -4.06 -12.56 3.45
C GLN A 27 -3.43 -12.30 4.84
N ALA A 28 -2.11 -12.29 4.93
CA ALA A 28 -1.40 -11.89 6.14
C ALA A 28 -1.44 -10.36 6.32
N ASP A 29 -1.28 -9.60 5.22
CA ASP A 29 -1.29 -8.14 5.23
C ASP A 29 -2.64 -7.59 5.72
N ARG A 30 -3.74 -8.29 5.44
CA ARG A 30 -5.08 -7.98 5.99
C ARG A 30 -5.08 -7.83 7.51
N GLN A 31 -4.31 -8.65 8.23
CA GLN A 31 -4.26 -8.63 9.70
C GLN A 31 -3.53 -7.41 10.25
N ILE A 32 -2.63 -6.81 9.46
CA ILE A 32 -1.80 -5.67 9.87
C ILE A 32 -2.22 -4.36 9.21
N ALA A 33 -3.15 -4.39 8.25
CA ALA A 33 -3.55 -3.23 7.46
C ALA A 33 -3.96 -2.01 8.30
N ASN A 34 -4.68 -2.21 9.41
CA ASN A 34 -5.06 -1.11 10.29
C ASN A 34 -3.85 -0.48 11.01
N ALA A 35 -2.89 -1.32 11.42
CA ALA A 35 -1.66 -0.84 12.05
C ALA A 35 -0.78 -0.08 11.04
N ASP A 36 -0.75 -0.56 9.79
CA ASP A 36 -0.02 0.08 8.69
C ASP A 36 -0.55 1.50 8.41
N ILE A 37 -1.88 1.67 8.35
CA ILE A 37 -2.50 3.00 8.21
C ILE A 37 -2.11 3.95 9.35
N LEU A 38 -2.06 3.46 10.60
CA LEU A 38 -1.66 4.28 11.74
C LEU A 38 -0.20 4.73 11.63
N VAL A 39 0.68 3.84 11.18
CA VAL A 39 2.10 4.15 10.96
C VAL A 39 2.25 5.13 9.78
N ASP A 40 1.47 4.99 8.72
CA ASP A 40 1.45 5.93 7.59
C ASP A 40 0.99 7.33 8.02
N ILE A 41 -0.05 7.44 8.85
CA ILE A 41 -0.49 8.71 9.42
C ILE A 41 0.66 9.36 10.20
N ALA A 42 1.34 8.60 11.06
CA ALA A 42 2.48 9.09 11.81
C ALA A 42 3.64 9.52 10.87
N HIS A 43 3.88 8.74 9.82
CA HIS A 43 4.93 9.01 8.83
C HIS A 43 4.65 10.31 8.07
N VAL A 44 3.44 10.51 7.57
CA VAL A 44 3.04 11.72 6.82
C VAL A 44 3.14 12.97 7.69
N LEU A 45 2.72 12.88 8.97
CA LEU A 45 2.88 13.96 9.94
C LEU A 45 4.36 14.28 10.19
N MET A 46 5.21 13.25 10.30
CA MET A 46 6.65 13.40 10.46
C MET A 46 7.28 14.07 9.24
N LEU A 47 6.92 13.67 8.02
CA LEU A 47 7.42 14.30 6.79
C LEU A 47 7.11 15.81 6.76
N ASN A 48 5.90 16.20 7.21
CA ASN A 48 5.50 17.61 7.24
C ASN A 48 6.30 18.38 8.29
N LYS A 49 6.55 17.76 9.45
CA LYS A 49 7.42 18.31 10.49
C LYS A 49 8.86 18.52 9.97
N GLN A 50 9.36 17.63 9.12
CA GLN A 50 10.66 17.73 8.48
C GLN A 50 10.66 18.63 7.23
N LYS A 51 9.51 19.23 6.87
CA LYS A 51 9.33 20.08 5.68
C LYS A 51 9.65 19.37 4.36
N ILE A 52 9.50 18.05 4.31
CA ILE A 52 9.70 17.25 3.09
C ILE A 52 8.47 17.36 2.18
N ASN A 53 7.27 17.29 2.76
CA ASN A 53 6.01 17.64 2.11
C ASN A 53 5.46 18.95 2.69
N ASN A 54 4.66 19.66 1.89
CA ASN A 54 3.98 20.87 2.32
C ASN A 54 2.64 20.54 2.99
N ARG A 55 2.03 21.53 3.65
CA ARG A 55 0.79 21.35 4.42
C ARG A 55 -0.41 20.94 3.57
N GLU A 56 -0.49 21.41 2.32
CA GLU A 56 -1.58 21.07 1.40
C GLU A 56 -1.53 19.60 1.02
N VAL A 57 -0.37 19.12 0.56
CA VAL A 57 -0.13 17.71 0.23
C VAL A 57 -0.34 16.82 1.45
N THR A 58 0.15 17.25 2.62
CA THR A 58 -0.06 16.54 3.90
C THR A 58 -1.55 16.36 4.19
N GLY A 59 -2.34 17.43 4.04
CA GLY A 59 -3.78 17.41 4.30
C GLY A 59 -4.53 16.46 3.35
N GLN A 60 -4.18 16.48 2.06
CA GLN A 60 -4.77 15.59 1.07
C GLN A 60 -4.52 14.10 1.40
N ILE A 61 -3.28 13.75 1.75
CA ILE A 61 -2.92 12.37 2.10
C ILE A 61 -3.61 11.94 3.41
N LEU A 62 -3.54 12.79 4.45
CA LEU A 62 -4.16 12.48 5.73
C LEU A 62 -5.68 12.30 5.62
N SER A 63 -6.37 13.07 4.77
CA SER A 63 -7.80 12.90 4.57
C SER A 63 -8.14 11.48 4.12
N VAL A 64 -7.41 10.94 3.14
CA VAL A 64 -7.63 9.59 2.63
C VAL A 64 -7.26 8.54 3.67
N LEU A 65 -6.11 8.70 4.35
CA LEU A 65 -5.69 7.76 5.39
C LEU A 65 -6.67 7.70 6.57
N MET A 66 -7.24 8.84 6.97
CA MET A 66 -8.27 8.89 8.02
C MET A 66 -9.58 8.22 7.59
N ASP A 67 -9.94 8.31 6.30
CA ASP A 67 -11.11 7.61 5.77
C ASP A 67 -10.88 6.11 5.71
N LEU A 68 -9.70 5.65 5.29
CA LEU A 68 -9.32 4.24 5.33
C LEU A 68 -9.26 3.70 6.75
N HIS A 69 -8.77 4.49 7.72
CA HIS A 69 -8.74 4.08 9.11
C HIS A 69 -10.17 3.94 9.70
N ARG A 70 -11.07 4.85 9.34
CA ARG A 70 -12.46 4.85 9.85
C ARG A 70 -13.34 3.78 9.20
N ASN A 71 -13.22 3.62 7.89
CA ASN A 71 -14.11 2.76 7.11
C ASN A 71 -13.50 1.38 6.82
N GLY A 72 -12.23 1.17 7.19
CA GLY A 72 -11.47 -0.02 6.84
C GLY A 72 -10.86 0.06 5.44
N VAL A 73 -9.88 -0.81 5.20
CA VAL A 73 -9.36 -1.04 3.84
C VAL A 73 -10.37 -1.91 3.08
N PRO A 74 -10.74 -1.56 1.82
CA PRO A 74 -11.67 -2.36 1.04
C PRO A 74 -11.17 -3.79 0.86
N GLU A 75 -12.08 -4.77 0.98
CA GLU A 75 -11.72 -6.19 0.91
C GLU A 75 -11.15 -6.60 -0.46
N GLU A 76 -11.58 -5.91 -1.52
CA GLU A 76 -11.09 -6.10 -2.89
C GLU A 76 -9.58 -5.87 -3.04
N VAL A 77 -8.95 -5.17 -2.08
CA VAL A 77 -7.50 -4.92 -2.09
C VAL A 77 -6.72 -6.17 -1.67
N PHE A 78 -7.36 -7.10 -0.96
CA PHE A 78 -6.74 -8.32 -0.46
C PHE A 78 -7.03 -9.57 -1.31
N ASP A 79 -7.89 -9.46 -2.32
CA ASP A 79 -8.29 -10.52 -3.25
C ASP A 79 -7.36 -10.59 -4.48
#